data_AF-A0A971VB21-F1
#
_entry.id   AF-A0A971VB21-F1
#
_cell.length_a   1.000
_cell.length_b   1.000
_cell.length_c   1.000
_cell.angle_alpha   90.00
_cell.angle_beta   90.00
_cell.angle_gamma   90.00
#
_symmetry.space_group_name_H-M   'P 1'
#
loop_
_entity.id
_entity.type
_entity.pdbx_description
1 polymer ?
#
loop_
_entity_poly.entity_id
_entity_poly.type
_entity_poly.pdbx_seq_one_letter_code
_entity_poly.pdbx_strand_id
1 'polypeptide(L)'
;MRTTRVVFILISILIFAPVIFLQGRTIFRKWKEKQTRQALLRLGAAVVLCLALLVFIISLYRFTLGYQAPLVVERIVITFTEKLEQNMDTTQYTQILLDNGLIDTDFQPISEIDLEHAGFQEGNTYDVFIGEQTFDGDEDNTVVLYVLHKNREGGIYTAVELKSYGNKWKAVKHRVVVQEELDEISGMKYYEIKR
;
A
#
# COMPACT_ATOMS: atom_id res chain seq x y z
N MET A 1 -6.54 1.97 14.64
CA MET A 1 -5.12 2.42 14.74
C MET A 1 -4.48 2.32 16.11
N ARG A 2 -5.22 2.20 17.24
CA ARG A 2 -4.54 1.88 18.52
C ARG A 2 -3.74 0.58 18.37
N THR A 3 -4.32 -0.44 17.75
CA THR A 3 -3.73 -1.78 17.59
C THR A 3 -2.42 -1.79 16.81
N THR A 4 -2.35 -1.26 15.58
CA THR A 4 -1.11 -1.30 14.77
C THR A 4 0.01 -0.44 15.36
N ARG A 5 -0.32 0.73 15.93
CA ARG A 5 0.66 1.55 16.67
C ARG A 5 1.16 0.81 17.90
N VAL A 6 0.26 0.17 18.65
CA VAL A 6 0.60 -0.67 19.80
C VAL A 6 1.49 -1.83 19.38
N VAL A 7 1.23 -2.49 18.25
CA VAL A 7 2.06 -3.58 17.72
C VAL A 7 3.46 -3.08 17.37
N PHE A 8 3.60 -1.97 16.64
CA PHE A 8 4.92 -1.41 16.32
C PHE A 8 5.65 -0.88 17.56
N ILE A 9 4.94 -0.32 18.53
CA ILE A 9 5.52 0.06 19.83
C ILE A 9 6.00 -1.18 20.59
N LEU A 10 5.21 -2.26 20.62
CA LEU A 10 5.60 -3.53 21.24
C LEU A 10 6.83 -4.13 20.57
N ILE A 11 6.85 -4.21 19.24
CA ILE A 11 7.99 -4.69 18.46
C ILE A 11 9.22 -3.82 18.72
N SER A 12 9.05 -2.49 18.76
CA SER A 12 10.13 -1.55 19.09
C SER A 12 10.67 -1.84 20.49
N ILE A 13 9.81 -1.96 21.51
CA ILE A 13 10.23 -2.27 22.88
C ILE A 13 10.96 -3.62 22.91
N LEU A 14 10.47 -4.63 22.21
CA LEU A 14 11.05 -5.98 22.19
C LEU A 14 12.44 -5.99 21.54
N ILE A 15 12.68 -5.15 20.54
CA ILE A 15 14.00 -4.98 19.89
C ILE A 15 14.93 -4.11 20.74
N PHE A 16 14.45 -2.96 21.24
CA PHE A 16 15.28 -2.00 21.96
C PHE A 16 15.60 -2.43 23.39
N ALA A 17 14.68 -3.06 24.12
CA ALA A 17 14.89 -3.45 25.51
C ALA A 17 16.13 -4.33 25.75
N PRO A 18 16.36 -5.44 25.01
CA PRO A 18 17.56 -6.26 25.21
C PRO A 18 18.84 -5.51 24.83
N VAL A 19 18.80 -4.67 23.78
CA VAL A 19 19.96 -3.85 23.37
C VAL A 19 20.32 -2.85 24.46
N ILE A 20 19.34 -2.10 24.97
CA ILE A 20 19.53 -1.12 26.05
C ILE A 20 19.99 -1.80 27.32
N PHE A 21 19.42 -2.96 27.68
CA PHE A 21 19.78 -3.70 28.89
C PHE A 21 21.22 -4.23 28.85
N LEU A 22 21.63 -4.87 27.74
CA LEU A 22 22.98 -5.41 27.58
C LEU A 22 24.04 -4.31 27.48
N GLN A 23 23.77 -3.26 26.71
CA GLN A 23 24.70 -2.14 26.58
C GLN A 23 24.76 -1.31 27.87
N GLY A 24 23.62 -1.03 28.51
CA GLY A 24 23.55 -0.31 29.77
C GLY A 24 24.33 -1.01 30.89
N ARG A 25 24.16 -2.34 31.03
CA ARG A 25 24.89 -3.11 32.05
C ARG A 25 26.40 -3.10 31.82
N THR A 26 26.85 -3.19 30.57
CA THR A 26 28.28 -3.17 30.25
C THR A 26 28.90 -1.79 30.42
N ILE A 27 28.18 -0.72 30.06
CA ILE A 27 28.61 0.67 30.29
C ILE A 27 28.72 0.93 31.80
N PHE A 28 27.72 0.54 32.59
CA PHE A 28 27.73 0.72 34.05
C PHE A 28 28.93 0.00 34.71
N ARG A 29 29.23 -1.23 34.28
CA ARG A 29 30.39 -1.97 34.80
C ARG A 29 31.71 -1.26 34.49
N LYS A 30 31.91 -0.82 33.24
CA LYS A 30 33.13 -0.10 32.84
C LYS A 30 33.29 1.25 33.53
N TRP A 31 32.18 1.90 33.84
CA TRP A 31 32.18 3.15 34.57
C TRP A 31 32.58 2.95 36.03
N LYS A 32 32.08 1.88 36.67
CA LYS A 32 32.51 1.44 38.00
C LYS A 32 34.01 1.09 38.05
N GLU A 33 34.55 0.55 36.97
CA GLU A 33 35.98 0.22 36.79
C GLU A 33 36.86 1.44 36.43
N LYS A 34 36.32 2.68 36.47
CA LYS A 34 36.99 3.95 36.10
C LYS A 34 37.53 4.01 34.67
N GLN A 35 37.12 3.11 33.77
CA GLN A 35 37.52 3.12 32.36
C GLN A 35 36.64 4.07 31.52
N THR A 36 36.62 5.36 31.88
CA THR A 36 35.67 6.37 31.35
C THR A 36 35.76 6.56 29.84
N ARG A 37 36.95 6.57 29.24
CA ARG A 37 37.12 6.69 27.78
C ARG A 37 36.46 5.55 27.01
N GLN A 38 36.64 4.30 27.48
CA GLN A 38 36.02 3.14 26.83
C GLN A 38 34.52 3.08 27.06
N ALA A 39 34.04 3.57 28.20
CA ALA A 39 32.61 3.69 28.49
C ALA A 39 31.94 4.71 27.54
N LEU A 40 32.56 5.88 27.32
CA LEU A 40 32.08 6.90 26.39
C LEU A 40 32.02 6.40 24.94
N LEU A 41 33.06 5.71 24.47
CA LEU A 41 33.11 5.18 23.10
C LEU A 41 32.00 4.14 22.87
N ARG A 42 31.75 3.25 23.84
CA ARG A 42 30.63 2.30 23.79
C ARG A 42 29.27 2.97 23.86
N LEU A 43 29.13 4.01 24.68
CA LEU A 43 27.90 4.79 24.74
C LEU A 43 27.61 5.45 23.38
N GLY A 44 28.62 6.05 22.75
CA GLY A 44 28.50 6.57 21.39
C GLY A 44 28.07 5.50 20.39
N ALA A 45 28.70 4.32 20.41
CA ALA A 45 28.31 3.20 19.54
C ALA A 45 26.86 2.72 19.79
N ALA A 46 26.42 2.67 21.04
CA ALA A 46 25.06 2.30 21.40
C ALA A 46 24.02 3.32 20.91
N VAL A 47 24.33 4.62 21.01
CA VAL A 47 23.47 5.69 20.48
C VAL A 47 23.36 5.59 18.96
N VAL A 48 24.47 5.40 18.25
CA VAL A 48 24.48 5.22 16.78
C VAL A 48 23.65 4.00 16.38
N LEU A 49 23.80 2.87 17.07
CA LEU A 49 23.00 1.68 16.83
C LEU A 49 21.50 1.93 17.06
N CYS A 50 21.14 2.66 18.11
CA CYS A 50 19.75 3.01 18.39
C CYS A 50 19.15 3.90 17.30
N LEU A 51 19.91 4.90 16.83
CA LEU A 51 19.49 5.76 15.73
C LEU A 51 19.30 4.97 14.44
N ALA A 52 20.23 4.07 14.11
CA ALA A 52 20.13 3.19 12.94
C ALA A 52 18.86 2.30 13.01
N LEU A 53 18.58 1.70 14.17
CA LEU A 53 17.36 0.91 14.38
C LEU A 53 16.08 1.75 14.26
N LEU A 54 16.10 2.99 14.77
CA LEU A 54 14.96 3.89 14.68
C LEU A 54 14.65 4.25 13.21
N VAL A 55 15.68 4.61 12.44
CA VAL A 55 15.55 4.85 11.00
C VAL A 55 15.03 3.61 10.28
N PHE A 56 15.53 2.42 10.62
CA PHE A 56 15.05 1.16 10.06
C PHE A 56 13.56 0.91 10.36
N ILE A 57 13.10 1.12 11.60
CA ILE A 57 11.70 0.94 11.97
C ILE A 57 10.79 1.95 11.25
N ILE A 58 11.22 3.22 11.12
CA ILE A 58 10.48 4.22 10.34
C ILE A 58 10.39 3.80 8.88
N SER A 59 11.50 3.35 8.30
CA SER A 59 11.54 2.86 6.91
C SER A 59 10.58 1.67 6.72
N LEU A 60 10.62 0.70 7.63
CA LEU A 60 9.74 -0.47 7.60
C LEU A 60 8.26 -0.10 7.79
N TYR A 61 7.98 0.88 8.66
CA TYR A 61 6.64 1.43 8.84
C TYR A 61 6.12 2.12 7.56
N ARG A 62 6.94 2.96 6.92
CA ARG A 62 6.59 3.58 5.64
C ARG A 62 6.40 2.54 4.53
N PHE A 63 7.29 1.55 4.46
CA PHE A 63 7.21 0.45 3.50
C PHE A 63 5.92 -0.37 3.67
N THR A 64 5.56 -0.71 4.91
CA THR A 64 4.33 -1.45 5.19
C THR A 64 3.07 -0.65 4.87
N LEU A 65 3.10 0.68 4.96
CA LEU A 65 2.02 1.54 4.47
C LEU A 65 1.99 1.62 2.94
N GLY A 66 3.15 1.65 2.26
CA GLY A 66 3.21 1.59 0.80
C GLY A 66 2.64 0.29 0.23
N TYR A 67 2.94 -0.85 0.88
CA TYR A 67 2.42 -2.16 0.51
C TYR A 67 0.89 -2.31 0.67
N GLN A 68 0.24 -1.41 1.42
CA GLN A 68 -1.21 -1.44 1.55
C GLN A 68 -1.93 -0.93 0.30
N ALA A 69 -1.31 -0.07 -0.52
CA ALA A 69 -1.94 0.46 -1.73
C ALA A 69 -2.29 -0.65 -2.74
N PRO A 70 -1.34 -1.53 -3.15
CA PRO A 70 -1.66 -2.68 -4.01
C PRO A 70 -2.74 -3.60 -3.43
N LEU A 71 -2.75 -3.83 -2.11
CA LEU A 71 -3.76 -4.66 -1.45
C LEU A 71 -5.16 -4.04 -1.48
N VAL A 72 -5.25 -2.70 -1.38
CA VAL A 72 -6.53 -1.99 -1.52
C VAL A 72 -7.01 -2.08 -2.97
N VAL A 73 -6.11 -1.89 -3.95
CA VAL A 73 -6.43 -2.05 -5.37
C VAL A 73 -6.89 -3.47 -5.68
N GLU A 74 -6.19 -4.49 -5.19
CA GLU A 74 -6.58 -5.90 -5.35
C GLU A 74 -8.02 -6.14 -4.92
N ARG A 75 -8.40 -5.68 -3.72
CA ARG A 75 -9.78 -5.84 -3.23
C ARG A 75 -10.79 -5.09 -4.09
N ILE A 76 -10.48 -3.85 -4.47
CA ILE A 76 -11.37 -3.03 -5.31
C ILE A 76 -11.60 -3.71 -6.67
N VAL A 77 -10.54 -4.24 -7.26
CA VAL A 77 -10.59 -4.83 -8.59
C VAL A 77 -11.28 -6.19 -8.57
N ILE A 78 -11.09 -6.99 -7.52
CA ILE A 78 -11.87 -8.23 -7.33
C ILE A 78 -13.37 -7.88 -7.27
N THR A 79 -13.77 -6.95 -6.42
CA THR A 79 -15.18 -6.53 -6.31
C THR A 79 -15.69 -5.90 -7.61
N PHE A 80 -14.85 -5.17 -8.33
CA PHE A 80 -15.21 -4.62 -9.63
C PHE A 80 -15.42 -5.71 -10.68
N THR A 81 -14.63 -6.80 -10.63
CA THR A 81 -14.85 -7.88 -11.59
C THR A 81 -16.07 -8.73 -11.23
N GLU A 82 -16.34 -8.90 -9.93
CA GLU A 82 -17.62 -9.46 -9.48
C GLU A 82 -18.80 -8.60 -9.96
N LYS A 83 -18.64 -7.26 -10.00
CA LYS A 83 -19.63 -6.35 -10.59
C LYS A 83 -19.90 -6.71 -12.05
N LEU A 84 -18.84 -6.87 -12.85
CA LEU A 84 -18.94 -7.20 -14.28
C LEU A 84 -19.53 -8.59 -14.53
N GLU A 85 -19.20 -9.58 -13.69
CA GLU A 85 -19.64 -10.96 -13.84
C GLU A 85 -21.08 -11.19 -13.38
N GLN A 86 -21.52 -10.47 -12.33
CA GLN A 86 -22.84 -10.63 -11.72
C GLN A 86 -23.85 -9.55 -12.14
N ASN A 87 -23.47 -8.66 -13.06
CA ASN A 87 -24.28 -7.51 -13.50
C ASN A 87 -24.77 -6.66 -12.31
N MET A 88 -23.86 -6.41 -11.38
CA MET A 88 -24.14 -5.60 -10.20
C MET A 88 -24.20 -4.12 -10.60
N ASP A 89 -25.18 -3.39 -10.06
CA ASP A 89 -25.26 -1.95 -10.29
C ASP A 89 -24.09 -1.21 -9.63
N THR A 90 -23.69 -0.07 -10.23
CA THR A 90 -22.64 0.80 -9.71
C THR A 90 -22.92 1.27 -8.27
N THR A 91 -24.19 1.44 -7.88
CA THR A 91 -24.56 1.80 -6.51
C THR A 91 -24.22 0.69 -5.52
N GLN A 92 -24.53 -0.56 -5.87
CA GLN A 92 -24.23 -1.72 -5.03
C GLN A 92 -22.72 -1.94 -4.91
N TYR A 93 -22.01 -1.85 -6.03
CA TYR A 93 -20.55 -1.91 -6.07
C TYR A 93 -19.92 -0.88 -5.13
N THR A 94 -20.34 0.38 -5.25
CA THR A 94 -19.84 1.49 -4.41
C THR A 94 -20.15 1.26 -2.94
N GLN A 95 -21.37 0.80 -2.60
CA GLN A 95 -21.75 0.53 -1.23
C GLN A 95 -20.89 -0.58 -0.59
N ILE A 96 -20.64 -1.68 -1.30
CA ILE A 96 -19.77 -2.76 -0.83
C ILE A 96 -18.36 -2.23 -0.54
N LEU A 97 -17.80 -1.41 -1.42
CA LEU A 97 -16.48 -0.83 -1.21
C LEU A 97 -16.46 0.14 -0.02
N LEU A 98 -17.53 0.92 0.16
CA LEU A 98 -17.67 1.87 1.27
C LEU A 98 -17.77 1.16 2.62
N ASP A 99 -18.59 0.12 2.70
CA ASP A 99 -18.77 -0.70 3.92
C ASP A 99 -17.48 -1.41 4.32
N ASN A 100 -16.68 -1.83 3.33
CA ASN A 100 -15.36 -2.41 3.56
C ASN A 100 -14.27 -1.36 3.85
N GLY A 101 -14.60 -0.06 3.78
CA GLY A 101 -13.69 1.05 4.04
C GLY A 101 -12.55 1.17 3.02
N LEU A 102 -12.77 0.68 1.79
CA LEU A 102 -11.80 0.68 0.70
C LEU A 102 -11.82 1.97 -0.12
N ILE A 103 -12.95 2.69 -0.10
CA ILE A 103 -13.14 3.92 -0.87
C ILE A 103 -13.38 5.13 0.05
N ASP A 104 -13.19 6.30 -0.55
CA ASP A 104 -13.62 7.57 -0.01
C ASP A 104 -15.13 7.80 -0.20
N THR A 105 -15.72 8.77 0.51
CA THR A 105 -17.13 9.13 0.32
C THR A 105 -17.37 9.78 -1.04
N ASP A 106 -16.36 10.46 -1.58
CA ASP A 106 -16.43 11.13 -2.88
C ASP A 106 -15.82 10.27 -4.01
N PHE A 107 -15.80 8.94 -3.83
CA PHE A 107 -15.24 8.02 -4.80
C PHE A 107 -15.96 8.10 -6.15
N GLN A 108 -15.17 8.18 -7.21
CA GLN A 108 -15.64 8.22 -8.59
C GLN A 108 -15.46 6.84 -9.23
N PRO A 109 -16.52 6.01 -9.34
CA PRO A 109 -16.46 4.74 -10.07
C PRO A 109 -16.38 4.98 -11.58
N ILE A 110 -15.96 3.96 -12.33
CA ILE A 110 -16.04 3.99 -13.79
C ILE A 110 -17.51 4.12 -14.21
N SER A 111 -17.83 5.07 -15.08
CA SER A 111 -19.19 5.24 -15.58
C SER A 111 -19.56 4.08 -16.52
N GLU A 112 -20.84 3.72 -16.58
CA GLU A 112 -21.31 2.65 -17.49
C GLU A 112 -20.98 2.97 -18.97
N ILE A 113 -21.03 4.26 -19.33
CA ILE A 113 -20.66 4.73 -20.68
C ILE A 113 -19.17 4.45 -20.97
N ASP A 114 -18.29 4.71 -20.00
CA ASP A 114 -16.85 4.45 -20.16
C ASP A 114 -16.56 2.95 -20.18
N LEU A 115 -17.33 2.13 -19.46
CA LEU A 115 -17.22 0.68 -19.50
C LEU A 115 -17.57 0.12 -20.88
N GLU A 116 -18.70 0.55 -21.44
CA GLU A 116 -19.14 0.15 -22.77
C GLU A 116 -18.13 0.59 -23.84
N HIS A 117 -17.66 1.84 -23.80
CA HIS A 117 -16.66 2.35 -24.74
C HIS A 117 -15.31 1.64 -24.65
N ALA A 118 -14.91 1.21 -23.45
CA ALA A 118 -13.68 0.45 -23.25
C ALA A 118 -13.78 -1.01 -23.70
N GLY A 119 -14.99 -1.48 -24.04
CA GLY A 119 -15.24 -2.86 -24.48
C GLY A 119 -15.43 -3.85 -23.33
N PHE A 120 -15.78 -3.38 -22.12
CA PHE A 120 -16.26 -4.28 -21.08
C PHE A 120 -17.61 -4.86 -21.49
N GLN A 121 -17.78 -6.16 -21.28
CA GLN A 121 -18.98 -6.91 -21.61
C GLN A 121 -19.50 -7.57 -20.34
N GLU A 122 -20.75 -7.29 -20.02
CA GLU A 122 -21.47 -7.90 -18.91
C GLU A 122 -21.51 -9.42 -19.03
N GLY A 123 -21.32 -10.11 -17.89
CA GLY A 123 -21.34 -11.58 -17.81
C GLY A 123 -20.06 -12.27 -18.32
N ASN A 124 -19.07 -11.53 -18.81
CA ASN A 124 -17.77 -12.10 -19.15
C ASN A 124 -16.85 -12.21 -17.93
N THR A 125 -16.06 -13.28 -17.90
CA THR A 125 -14.98 -13.46 -16.93
C THR A 125 -13.72 -12.77 -17.39
N TYR A 126 -13.09 -11.98 -16.52
CA TYR A 126 -11.84 -11.30 -16.79
C TYR A 126 -10.73 -11.80 -15.86
N ASP A 127 -9.61 -12.19 -16.45
CA ASP A 127 -8.36 -12.40 -15.72
C ASP A 127 -7.78 -11.03 -15.38
N VAL A 128 -7.41 -10.83 -14.12
CA VAL A 128 -7.00 -9.51 -13.63
C VAL A 128 -5.53 -9.53 -13.29
N PHE A 129 -4.81 -8.50 -13.72
CA PHE A 129 -3.42 -8.30 -13.39
C PHE A 129 -3.16 -6.88 -12.87
N ILE A 130 -2.39 -6.76 -11.77
CA ILE A 130 -2.01 -5.46 -11.18
C ILE A 130 -0.59 -5.12 -11.57
N GLY A 131 -0.37 -3.86 -11.96
CA GLY A 131 0.95 -3.32 -12.24
C GLY A 131 1.86 -3.30 -11.01
N GLU A 132 3.14 -3.63 -11.20
CA GLU A 132 4.15 -3.63 -10.13
C GLU A 132 4.38 -2.23 -9.54
N GLN A 133 4.18 -1.19 -10.35
CA GLN A 133 4.59 0.17 -10.03
C GLN A 133 3.41 1.06 -9.62
N THR A 134 3.67 1.93 -8.66
CA THR A 134 2.77 3.02 -8.26
C THR A 134 3.27 4.32 -8.88
N PHE A 135 2.36 5.11 -9.42
CA PHE A 135 2.64 6.42 -10.01
C PHE A 135 2.12 7.51 -9.08
N ASP A 136 2.74 8.68 -9.10
CA ASP A 136 2.18 9.84 -8.41
C ASP A 136 0.89 10.27 -9.13
N GLY A 137 -0.16 10.54 -8.37
CA GLY A 137 -1.41 11.07 -8.92
C GLY A 137 -1.40 12.60 -9.05
N ASP A 138 -2.53 13.15 -9.50
CA ASP A 138 -2.65 14.59 -9.78
C ASP A 138 -2.70 15.46 -8.51
N GLU A 139 -3.09 14.87 -7.37
CA GLU A 139 -3.18 15.55 -6.08
C GLU A 139 -2.09 15.12 -5.09
N ASP A 140 -1.76 16.00 -4.14
CA ASP A 140 -0.83 15.68 -3.04
C ASP A 140 -1.25 14.42 -2.25
N ASN A 141 -0.30 13.50 -2.08
CA ASN A 141 -0.48 12.20 -1.41
C ASN A 141 -1.46 11.24 -2.09
N THR A 142 -1.64 11.38 -3.41
CA THR A 142 -2.31 10.38 -4.23
C THR A 142 -1.31 9.50 -4.96
N VAL A 143 -1.69 8.25 -5.17
CA VAL A 143 -0.95 7.31 -6.02
C VAL A 143 -1.92 6.61 -6.96
N VAL A 144 -1.45 6.33 -8.16
CA VAL A 144 -2.21 5.61 -9.19
C VAL A 144 -1.59 4.25 -9.40
N LEU A 145 -2.43 3.22 -9.43
CA LEU A 145 -2.04 1.87 -9.84
C LEU A 145 -2.85 1.44 -11.05
N TYR A 146 -2.15 0.82 -11.99
CA TYR A 146 -2.74 0.32 -13.22
C TYR A 146 -3.11 -1.15 -13.12
N VAL A 147 -4.19 -1.50 -13.79
CA VAL A 147 -4.82 -2.81 -13.74
C VAL A 147 -5.17 -3.22 -15.16
N LEU A 148 -4.72 -4.40 -15.56
CA LEU A 148 -5.05 -5.03 -16.82
C LEU A 148 -6.14 -6.07 -16.61
N HIS A 149 -7.26 -5.90 -17.29
CA HIS A 149 -8.36 -6.86 -17.39
C HIS A 149 -8.26 -7.58 -18.72
N LYS A 150 -8.02 -8.89 -18.71
CA LYS A 150 -7.84 -9.68 -19.93
C LYS A 150 -8.98 -10.66 -20.10
N ASN A 151 -9.54 -10.68 -21.30
CA ASN A 151 -10.48 -11.71 -21.73
C ASN A 151 -9.99 -12.34 -23.06
N ARG A 152 -10.86 -13.09 -23.74
CA ARG A 152 -10.53 -13.73 -25.03
C ARG A 152 -10.38 -12.73 -26.19
N GLU A 153 -10.97 -11.55 -26.06
CA GLU A 153 -11.06 -10.53 -27.13
C GLU A 153 -9.95 -9.49 -27.02
N GLY A 154 -9.38 -9.27 -25.84
CA GLY A 154 -8.31 -8.31 -25.63
C GLY A 154 -7.98 -8.03 -24.17
N GLY A 155 -7.20 -6.97 -23.98
CA GLY A 155 -6.83 -6.44 -22.67
C GLY A 155 -7.34 -5.02 -22.52
N ILE A 156 -8.07 -4.74 -21.44
CA ILE A 156 -8.58 -3.42 -21.09
C ILE A 156 -7.81 -2.93 -19.87
N TYR A 157 -7.25 -1.73 -19.95
CA TYR A 157 -6.50 -1.13 -18.86
C TYR A 157 -7.39 -0.16 -18.08
N THR A 158 -7.37 -0.29 -16.76
CA THR A 158 -8.00 0.65 -15.83
C THR A 158 -6.97 1.16 -14.82
N ALA A 159 -7.24 2.32 -14.23
CA ALA A 159 -6.41 2.94 -13.22
C ALA A 159 -7.23 3.16 -11.95
N VAL A 160 -6.67 2.79 -10.80
CA VAL A 160 -7.25 3.07 -9.48
C VAL A 160 -6.36 4.10 -8.79
N GLU A 161 -6.93 5.26 -8.52
CA GLU A 161 -6.28 6.33 -7.79
C GLU A 161 -6.64 6.22 -6.31
N LEU A 162 -5.60 6.20 -5.48
CA LEU A 162 -5.68 6.07 -4.04
C LEU A 162 -5.19 7.34 -3.38
N LYS A 163 -5.89 7.80 -2.34
CA LYS A 163 -5.45 8.90 -1.49
C LYS A 163 -5.06 8.40 -0.11
N SER A 164 -3.94 8.90 0.40
CA SER A 164 -3.48 8.55 1.74
C SER A 164 -4.17 9.40 2.80
N TYR A 165 -5.00 8.76 3.61
CA TYR A 165 -5.63 9.37 4.79
C TYR A 165 -4.87 8.98 6.05
N GLY A 166 -3.69 9.58 6.21
CA GLY A 166 -2.78 9.35 7.33
C GLY A 166 -2.10 7.98 7.27
N ASN A 167 -2.84 6.90 7.53
CA ASN A 167 -2.29 5.53 7.53
C ASN A 167 -3.11 4.52 6.72
N LYS A 168 -4.13 4.98 6.00
CA LYS A 168 -4.96 4.14 5.15
C LYS A 168 -4.95 4.70 3.75
N TRP A 169 -4.88 3.81 2.78
CA TRP A 169 -5.22 4.13 1.42
C TRP A 169 -6.71 3.91 1.22
N LYS A 170 -7.33 4.84 0.53
CA LYS A 170 -8.69 4.72 0.04
C LYS A 170 -8.71 5.11 -1.41
N ALA A 171 -9.45 4.37 -2.24
CA ALA A 171 -9.63 4.82 -3.60
C ALA A 171 -10.55 6.03 -3.65
N VAL A 172 -10.13 6.99 -4.46
CA VAL A 172 -10.86 8.22 -4.77
C VAL A 172 -11.39 8.20 -6.20
N LYS A 173 -10.76 7.41 -7.08
CA LYS A 173 -11.18 7.30 -8.48
C LYS A 173 -10.83 5.94 -9.06
N HIS A 174 -11.72 5.40 -9.88
CA HIS A 174 -11.46 4.25 -10.74
C HIS A 174 -11.89 4.64 -12.15
N ARG A 175 -10.96 4.56 -13.11
CA ARG A 175 -11.19 5.02 -14.50
C ARG A 175 -10.58 4.07 -15.51
N VAL A 176 -11.06 4.13 -16.74
CA VAL A 176 -10.40 3.51 -17.90
C VAL A 176 -9.15 4.32 -18.25
N VAL A 177 -8.08 3.65 -18.63
CA VAL A 177 -6.81 4.28 -19.04
C VAL A 177 -6.96 4.84 -20.45
N VAL A 178 -6.51 6.09 -20.65
CA VAL A 178 -6.53 6.74 -21.96
C VAL A 178 -5.28 6.39 -22.77
N GLN A 179 -5.34 6.56 -24.09
CA GLN A 179 -4.26 6.16 -25.00
C GLN A 179 -2.90 6.78 -24.66
N GLU A 180 -2.88 8.02 -24.18
CA GLU A 180 -1.65 8.74 -23.81
C GLU A 180 -0.91 8.07 -22.64
N GLU A 181 -1.65 7.51 -21.68
CA GLU A 181 -1.08 6.80 -20.53
C GLU A 181 -0.69 5.35 -20.86
N LEU A 182 -1.29 4.75 -21.91
CA LEU A 182 -0.95 3.41 -22.34
C LEU A 182 0.52 3.29 -22.76
N ASP A 183 1.07 4.34 -23.36
CA ASP A 183 2.46 4.37 -23.80
C ASP A 183 3.42 4.31 -22.59
N GLU A 184 3.06 5.00 -21.50
CA GLU A 184 3.84 5.02 -20.25
C GLU A 184 3.84 3.67 -19.53
N ILE A 185 2.73 2.92 -19.62
CA ILE A 185 2.56 1.65 -18.91
C ILE A 185 2.87 0.42 -19.77
N SER A 186 3.10 0.59 -21.07
CA SER A 186 3.35 -0.49 -22.04
C SER A 186 4.52 -1.42 -21.68
N GLY A 187 5.53 -0.91 -20.96
CA GLY A 187 6.70 -1.67 -20.50
C GLY A 187 6.58 -2.25 -19.09
N MET A 188 5.43 -2.05 -18.42
CA MET A 188 5.25 -2.44 -17.03
C MET A 188 5.04 -3.94 -16.87
N LYS A 189 5.55 -4.49 -15.76
CA LYS A 189 5.22 -5.86 -15.36
C LYS A 189 3.90 -5.87 -14.60
N TYR A 190 3.07 -6.85 -14.95
CA TYR A 190 1.79 -7.09 -14.31
C TYR A 190 1.79 -8.44 -13.62
N TYR A 191 1.18 -8.50 -12.44
CA TYR A 191 1.02 -9.73 -11.65
C TYR A 191 -0.43 -10.17 -11.64
N GLU A 192 -0.65 -11.44 -11.97
CA GLU A 192 -1.97 -12.06 -11.95
C GLU A 192 -2.53 -12.10 -10.52
N ILE A 193 -3.75 -11.61 -10.33
CA ILE A 193 -4.51 -11.79 -9.10
C ILE A 193 -5.25 -13.12 -9.23
N LYS A 194 -4.90 -14.08 -8.36
CA LYS A 194 -5.66 -15.32 -8.23
C LYS A 194 -6.88 -15.07 -7.36
N ARG A 195 -8.07 -15.24 -7.93
CA ARG A 195 -9.33 -15.30 -7.18
C ARG A 195 -9.51 -16.66 -6.51
#